data_AF-A0A0N0PFQ5-F1
#
_entry.id   AF-A0A0N0PFQ5-F1
#
_cell.length_a   1.000
_cell.length_b   1.000
_cell.length_c   1.000
_cell.angle_alpha   90.00
_cell.angle_beta   90.00
_cell.angle_gamma   90.00
#
_symmetry.space_group_name_H-M   'P 1'
#
loop_
_entity.id
_entity.type
_entity.pdbx_description
1 polymer ?
#
loop_
_entity_poly.entity_id
_entity_poly.type
_entity_poly.pdbx_seq_one_letter_code
_entity_poly.pdbx_strand_id
1 'polypeptide(L)'
;VLWHEDVGVWLDYSLESKRRRDYFYPSNVAPLWTGSYDKARTEYFVRRVINYLDKVKVDIYEGGIPTTFEHSGEQWDYPNAWPPLQYIVVTGLANTKLPEATRLAYEMATKWVRSNFEVWKQKTAMLEKVRYIYITFSIKKIT
;
A
#
# COMPACT_ATOMS: atom_id res chain seq x y z
N VAL A 1 -2.54 -4.07 -21.28
CA VAL A 1 -1.58 -2.93 -21.28
C VAL A 1 -0.98 -2.73 -19.89
N LEU A 2 -1.77 -2.46 -18.84
CA LEU A 2 -1.21 -2.12 -17.52
C LEU A 2 -0.68 -3.33 -16.73
N TRP A 3 -1.30 -4.50 -16.84
CA TRP A 3 -0.79 -5.73 -16.21
C TRP A 3 0.62 -6.06 -16.71
N HIS A 4 1.56 -6.18 -15.78
CA HIS A 4 2.93 -6.62 -16.04
C HIS A 4 3.09 -8.05 -15.55
N GLU A 5 3.26 -9.00 -16.47
CA GLU A 5 3.33 -10.43 -16.15
C GLU A 5 4.47 -10.72 -15.17
N ASP A 6 5.70 -10.33 -15.51
CA ASP A 6 6.88 -10.67 -14.68
C ASP A 6 6.89 -10.02 -13.29
N VAL A 7 6.35 -8.81 -13.17
CA VAL A 7 6.26 -8.09 -11.89
C VAL A 7 5.07 -8.60 -11.06
N GLY A 8 3.97 -8.99 -11.70
CA GLY A 8 2.79 -9.51 -11.03
C GLY A 8 1.82 -8.45 -10.50
N VAL A 9 1.81 -7.25 -11.11
CA VAL A 9 0.96 -6.14 -10.70
C VAL A 9 0.59 -5.26 -11.92
N TRP A 10 -0.39 -4.37 -11.76
CA TRP A 10 -0.67 -3.33 -12.75
C TRP A 10 0.25 -2.13 -12.56
N LEU A 11 0.89 -1.70 -13.64
CA LEU A 11 1.80 -0.57 -13.65
C LEU A 11 1.34 0.48 -14.65
N ASP A 12 1.71 1.73 -14.40
CA ASP A 12 1.49 2.81 -15.34
C ASP A 12 2.24 2.52 -16.65
N TYR A 13 1.64 2.91 -17.77
CA TYR A 13 2.21 2.74 -19.09
C TYR A 13 2.57 4.09 -19.70
N SER A 14 3.85 4.27 -20.02
CA SER A 14 4.35 5.46 -20.70
C SER A 14 4.07 5.37 -22.20
N LEU A 15 3.30 6.32 -22.73
CA LEU A 15 3.00 6.39 -24.16
C LEU A 15 4.22 6.79 -25.00
N GLU A 16 5.13 7.59 -24.42
CA GLU A 16 6.36 8.06 -25.05
C GLU A 16 7.37 6.92 -25.18
N SER A 17 7.74 6.30 -24.07
CA SER A 17 8.73 5.22 -24.07
C SER A 17 8.14 3.85 -24.45
N LYS A 18 6.82 3.76 -24.61
CA LYS A 18 6.07 2.52 -24.91
C LYS A 18 6.32 1.39 -23.89
N ARG A 19 6.67 1.76 -22.65
CA ARG A 19 7.07 0.85 -21.57
C ARG A 19 6.24 1.08 -20.32
N ARG A 20 6.11 0.02 -19.52
CA ARG A 20 5.57 0.12 -18.17
C ARG A 20 6.60 0.78 -17.25
N ARG A 21 6.12 1.51 -16.25
CA ARG A 21 6.95 2.13 -15.23
C ARG A 21 7.02 1.21 -14.03
N ASP A 22 8.19 0.62 -13.79
CA ASP A 22 8.44 -0.34 -12.70
C ASP A 22 8.65 0.36 -11.34
N TYR A 23 7.81 1.34 -11.03
CA TYR A 23 7.79 2.05 -9.76
C TYR A 23 6.62 1.55 -8.91
N PHE A 24 6.86 1.45 -7.60
CA PHE A 24 5.79 1.14 -6.66
C PHE A 24 4.90 2.36 -6.41
N TYR A 25 3.59 2.15 -6.60
CA TYR A 25 2.53 3.03 -6.13
C TYR A 25 1.39 2.17 -5.58
N PRO A 26 0.70 2.57 -4.48
CA PRO A 26 -0.51 1.89 -4.03
C PRO A 26 -1.61 1.77 -5.11
N SER A 27 -1.62 2.67 -6.09
CA SER A 27 -2.52 2.58 -7.26
C SER A 27 -2.28 1.32 -8.10
N ASN A 28 -1.11 0.68 -8.01
CA ASN A 28 -0.81 -0.57 -8.74
C ASN A 28 -1.81 -1.69 -8.39
N VAL A 29 -2.41 -1.66 -7.20
CA VAL A 29 -3.39 -2.65 -6.77
C VAL A 29 -4.86 -2.19 -6.93
N ALA A 30 -5.08 -0.99 -7.45
CA ALA A 30 -6.43 -0.43 -7.64
C ALA A 30 -7.40 -1.35 -8.41
N PRO A 31 -6.97 -2.15 -9.41
CA PRO A 31 -7.86 -3.10 -10.06
C PRO A 31 -8.48 -4.13 -9.11
N LEU A 32 -7.80 -4.53 -8.02
CA LEU A 32 -8.40 -5.39 -7.00
C LEU A 32 -9.55 -4.69 -6.28
N TRP A 33 -9.39 -3.40 -5.99
CA TRP A 33 -10.42 -2.57 -5.34
C TRP A 33 -11.62 -2.31 -6.25
N THR A 34 -11.39 -1.96 -7.51
CA THR A 34 -12.47 -1.67 -8.47
C THR A 34 -13.10 -2.94 -9.05
N GLY A 35 -12.46 -4.09 -8.89
CA GLY A 35 -12.83 -5.34 -9.57
C GLY A 35 -12.55 -5.32 -11.07
N SER A 36 -11.69 -4.42 -11.55
CA SER A 36 -11.34 -4.24 -12.97
C SER A 36 -10.24 -5.21 -13.43
N TYR A 37 -10.44 -6.49 -13.18
CA TYR A 37 -9.60 -7.59 -13.66
C TYR A 37 -10.48 -8.79 -13.99
N ASP A 38 -9.90 -9.79 -14.65
CA ASP A 38 -10.62 -11.00 -14.99
C ASP A 38 -10.87 -11.84 -13.72
N LYS A 39 -12.10 -11.75 -13.22
CA LYS A 39 -12.56 -12.40 -11.98
C LYS A 39 -12.49 -13.93 -12.05
N ALA A 40 -12.51 -14.53 -13.25
CA ALA A 40 -12.32 -15.98 -13.38
C ALA A 40 -10.90 -16.43 -12.98
N ARG A 41 -9.94 -15.49 -12.97
CA ARG A 41 -8.54 -15.71 -12.58
C ARG A 41 -8.17 -14.96 -11.29
N THR A 42 -9.13 -14.74 -10.40
CA THR A 42 -8.90 -14.00 -9.14
C THR A 42 -7.72 -14.54 -8.36
N GLU A 43 -7.65 -15.85 -8.14
CA GLU A 43 -6.55 -16.46 -7.39
C GLU A 43 -5.18 -16.21 -8.03
N TYR A 44 -5.09 -16.31 -9.36
CA TYR A 44 -3.86 -16.04 -10.10
C TYR A 44 -3.40 -14.59 -9.91
N PHE A 45 -4.28 -13.60 -10.11
CA PHE A 45 -3.90 -12.19 -9.98
C PHE A 45 -3.53 -11.84 -8.54
N VAL A 46 -4.34 -12.29 -7.57
CA VAL A 46 -4.18 -11.90 -6.17
C VAL A 46 -2.91 -12.50 -5.58
N ARG A 47 -2.57 -13.76 -5.86
CA ARG A 47 -1.30 -14.36 -5.42
C ARG A 47 -0.10 -13.58 -5.96
N ARG A 48 -0.15 -13.15 -7.23
CA ARG A 48 0.92 -12.35 -7.85
C ARG A 48 1.05 -10.97 -7.21
N VAL A 49 -0.08 -10.32 -6.90
CA VAL A 49 -0.10 -9.04 -6.18
C VAL A 49 0.47 -9.19 -4.76
N ILE A 50 0.10 -10.23 -4.01
CA ILE A 50 0.64 -10.48 -2.66
C ILE A 50 2.16 -10.67 -2.72
N ASN A 51 2.64 -11.50 -3.66
CA ASN A 51 4.08 -11.71 -3.86
C ASN A 51 4.81 -10.40 -4.23
N TYR A 52 4.18 -9.55 -5.05
CA TYR A 52 4.72 -8.23 -5.37
C TYR A 52 4.82 -7.33 -4.14
N LEU A 53 3.75 -7.25 -3.33
CA LEU A 53 3.71 -6.44 -2.11
C LEU A 53 4.75 -6.90 -1.07
N ASP A 54 4.94 -8.22 -0.91
CA ASP A 54 6.03 -8.75 -0.07
C ASP A 54 7.41 -8.42 -0.64
N LYS A 55 7.61 -8.55 -1.96
CA LYS A 55 8.89 -8.24 -2.61
C LYS A 55 9.30 -6.78 -2.43
N VAL A 56 8.35 -5.86 -2.56
CA VAL A 56 8.58 -4.42 -2.37
C VAL A 56 8.50 -3.97 -0.90
N LYS A 57 8.29 -4.90 0.03
CA LYS A 57 8.36 -4.69 1.48
C LYS A 57 7.46 -3.56 1.97
N VAL A 58 6.23 -3.48 1.48
CA VAL A 58 5.27 -2.43 1.89
C VAL A 58 4.85 -2.53 3.36
N ASP A 59 5.05 -3.68 3.98
CA ASP A 59 4.62 -3.99 5.34
C ASP A 59 5.61 -3.50 6.41
N ILE A 60 6.83 -3.11 6.04
CA ILE A 60 7.84 -2.59 6.99
C ILE A 60 7.50 -1.18 7.51
N TYR A 61 6.57 -0.49 6.87
CA TYR A 61 6.21 0.88 7.20
C TYR A 61 5.11 0.90 8.26
N GLU A 62 5.49 1.16 9.52
CA GLU A 62 4.56 1.25 10.65
C GLU A 62 3.47 2.32 10.46
N GLY A 63 3.79 3.41 9.77
CA GLY A 63 2.86 4.51 9.46
C GLY A 63 1.87 4.25 8.34
N GLY A 64 1.76 3.00 7.86
CA GLY A 64 1.02 2.67 6.65
C GLY A 64 1.90 2.77 5.40
N ILE A 65 1.32 2.35 4.28
CA ILE A 65 2.00 2.24 3.00
C ILE A 65 2.30 3.66 2.47
N PRO A 66 3.57 4.00 2.21
CA PRO A 66 3.89 5.31 1.65
C PRO A 66 3.34 5.44 0.21
N THR A 67 3.16 6.67 -0.25
CA THR A 67 2.64 6.91 -1.61
C THR A 67 3.55 6.35 -2.69
N THR A 68 4.86 6.48 -2.47
CA THR A 68 5.95 5.96 -3.30
C THR A 68 7.15 5.66 -2.40
N PHE A 69 8.25 5.19 -2.99
CA PHE A 69 9.57 5.17 -2.35
C PHE A 69 10.47 6.34 -2.79
N GLU A 70 9.95 7.26 -3.58
CA GLU A 70 10.71 8.38 -4.13
C GLU A 70 10.86 9.49 -3.08
N HIS A 71 12.08 9.99 -2.90
CA HIS A 71 12.41 11.08 -1.98
C HIS A 71 12.42 12.44 -2.70
N SER A 72 11.33 12.77 -3.37
CA SER A 72 11.22 13.99 -4.19
C SER A 72 11.03 15.28 -3.38
N GLY A 73 10.47 15.16 -2.17
CA GLY A 73 9.98 16.30 -1.39
C GLY A 73 8.52 16.67 -1.66
N GLU A 74 7.89 16.05 -2.66
CA GLU A 74 6.49 16.28 -3.02
C GLU A 74 5.50 15.68 -2.01
N GLN A 75 4.26 16.15 -2.06
CA GLN A 75 3.23 15.73 -1.11
C GLN A 75 2.76 14.28 -1.29
N TRP A 76 2.81 13.78 -2.53
CA TRP A 76 2.36 12.46 -2.94
C TRP A 76 3.57 11.52 -3.17
N ASP A 77 4.58 11.66 -2.33
CA ASP A 77 5.79 10.84 -2.35
C ASP A 77 6.23 10.51 -0.91
N TYR A 78 7.24 9.67 -0.77
CA TYR A 78 7.82 9.31 0.54
C TYR A 78 8.22 10.60 1.32
N PRO A 79 7.93 10.70 2.63
CA PRO A 79 7.43 9.68 3.56
C PRO A 79 5.91 9.73 3.79
N ASN A 80 5.14 10.39 2.93
CA ASN A 80 3.72 10.62 3.18
C ASN A 80 2.88 9.37 2.84
N ALA A 81 2.11 8.92 3.82
CA ALA A 81 1.06 7.92 3.66
C ALA A 81 -0.32 8.59 3.74
N TRP A 82 -1.18 8.29 2.77
CA TRP A 82 -2.50 8.92 2.62
C TRP A 82 -3.63 7.93 2.92
N PRO A 83 -4.67 8.33 3.69
CA PRO A 83 -5.85 7.51 3.94
C PRO A 83 -6.48 6.85 2.69
N PRO A 84 -6.73 7.56 1.57
CA PRO A 84 -7.33 6.95 0.38
C PRO A 84 -6.47 5.83 -0.22
N LEU A 85 -5.14 5.96 -0.17
CA LEU A 85 -4.23 4.94 -0.70
C LEU A 85 -4.22 3.68 0.17
N GLN A 86 -4.31 3.84 1.49
CA GLN A 86 -4.49 2.69 2.39
C GLN A 86 -5.80 1.97 2.10
N TYR A 87 -6.88 2.73 1.91
CA TYR A 87 -8.19 2.18 1.61
C TYR A 87 -8.19 1.36 0.32
N ILE A 88 -7.59 1.87 -0.76
CA ILE A 88 -7.47 1.14 -2.03
C ILE A 88 -6.78 -0.23 -1.83
N VAL A 89 -5.67 -0.27 -1.10
CA VAL A 89 -4.93 -1.52 -0.88
C VAL A 89 -5.71 -2.48 0.02
N VAL A 90 -6.15 -2.00 1.18
CA VAL A 90 -6.85 -2.80 2.20
C VAL A 90 -8.15 -3.36 1.64
N THR A 91 -9.01 -2.50 1.09
CA THR A 91 -10.31 -2.94 0.55
C THR A 91 -10.13 -3.76 -0.72
N GLY A 92 -9.14 -3.43 -1.56
CA GLY A 92 -8.80 -4.24 -2.73
C GLY A 92 -8.45 -5.68 -2.36
N LEU A 93 -7.57 -5.89 -1.38
CA LEU A 93 -7.19 -7.22 -0.90
C LEU A 93 -8.35 -7.94 -0.19
N ALA A 94 -9.08 -7.25 0.70
CA ALA A 94 -10.18 -7.84 1.45
C ALA A 94 -11.34 -8.32 0.53
N ASN A 95 -11.66 -7.55 -0.52
CA ASN A 95 -12.75 -7.87 -1.43
C ASN A 95 -12.48 -9.11 -2.30
N THR A 96 -11.23 -9.58 -2.38
CA THR A 96 -10.89 -10.82 -3.10
C THR A 96 -11.45 -12.06 -2.41
N LYS A 97 -11.74 -11.98 -1.11
CA LYS A 97 -12.18 -13.08 -0.24
C LYS A 97 -11.20 -14.26 -0.15
N LEU A 98 -9.98 -14.12 -0.67
CA LEU A 98 -8.94 -15.12 -0.49
C LEU A 98 -8.38 -14.98 0.94
N PRO A 99 -8.21 -16.09 1.68
CA PRO A 99 -7.77 -16.04 3.08
C PRO A 99 -6.46 -15.27 3.29
N GLU A 100 -5.47 -15.49 2.42
CA GLU A 100 -4.16 -14.82 2.51
C GLU A 100 -4.26 -13.29 2.28
N ALA A 101 -4.99 -12.89 1.24
CA ALA A 101 -5.23 -11.48 0.93
C ALA A 101 -6.00 -10.78 2.05
N THR A 102 -7.03 -11.46 2.59
CA THR A 102 -7.86 -10.93 3.67
C THR A 102 -7.06 -10.76 4.95
N ARG A 103 -6.18 -11.72 5.27
CA ARG A 103 -5.24 -11.61 6.41
C ARG A 103 -4.30 -10.42 6.25
N LEU A 104 -3.68 -10.27 5.08
CA LEU A 104 -2.78 -9.15 4.80
C LEU A 104 -3.51 -7.80 4.88
N ALA A 105 -4.73 -7.72 4.35
CA ALA A 105 -5.58 -6.54 4.45
C ALA A 105 -5.86 -6.15 5.91
N TYR A 106 -6.17 -7.13 6.75
CA TYR A 106 -6.43 -6.91 8.17
C TYR A 106 -5.18 -6.41 8.92
N GLU A 107 -4.01 -6.98 8.62
CA GLU A 107 -2.73 -6.55 9.19
C GLU A 107 -2.41 -5.09 8.80
N MET A 108 -2.55 -4.75 7.53
CA MET A 108 -2.34 -3.39 7.02
C MET A 108 -3.33 -2.38 7.63
N ALA A 109 -4.61 -2.74 7.70
CA ALA A 109 -5.64 -1.90 8.32
C ALA A 109 -5.35 -1.66 9.81
N THR A 110 -4.95 -2.72 10.53
CA THR A 110 -4.61 -2.65 11.95
C THR A 110 -3.42 -1.71 12.18
N LYS A 111 -2.35 -1.85 11.38
CA LYS A 111 -1.20 -0.94 11.43
C LYS A 111 -1.63 0.51 11.19
N TRP A 112 -2.39 0.76 10.14
CA TRP A 112 -2.86 2.11 9.81
C TRP A 112 -3.70 2.76 10.92
N VAL A 113 -4.70 2.03 11.44
CA VAL A 113 -5.58 2.55 12.49
C VAL A 113 -4.81 2.81 13.79
N ARG A 114 -3.92 1.89 14.19
CA ARG A 114 -3.05 2.07 15.37
C ARG A 114 -2.17 3.31 15.22
N SER A 115 -1.52 3.47 14.08
CA SER A 115 -0.64 4.62 13.82
C SER A 115 -1.38 5.95 13.84
N ASN A 116 -2.58 6.01 13.26
CA ASN A 116 -3.42 7.21 13.36
C ASN A 116 -3.86 7.49 14.80
N PHE A 117 -4.19 6.45 15.57
CA PHE A 117 -4.55 6.59 16.98
C PHE A 117 -3.38 7.13 17.82
N GLU A 118 -2.15 6.65 17.59
CA GLU A 118 -0.95 7.17 18.27
C GLU A 118 -0.69 8.64 17.97
N VAL A 119 -0.88 9.05 16.71
CA VAL A 119 -0.79 10.46 16.30
C VAL A 119 -1.89 11.29 16.95
N TRP A 120 -3.13 10.79 16.93
CA TRP A 120 -4.27 11.47 17.54
C TRP A 120 -4.08 11.67 19.04
N LYS A 121 -3.56 10.68 19.78
CA LYS A 121 -3.27 10.84 21.22
C LYS A 121 -2.29 11.98 21.51
N GLN A 122 -1.33 12.23 20.61
CA GLN A 122 -0.32 13.28 20.79
C GLN A 122 -0.80 14.66 20.32
N LYS A 123 -1.61 14.70 19.27
CA LYS A 123 -2.02 15.94 18.59
C LYS A 123 -3.44 16.37 18.92
N THR A 124 -4.24 15.50 19.54
CA THR A 124 -5.69 15.63 19.75
C THR A 124 -6.47 15.91 18.46
N ALA A 125 -5.92 15.51 17.32
CA ALA A 125 -6.47 15.74 15.99
C ALA A 125 -6.08 14.62 15.03
N MET A 126 -6.96 14.35 14.06
CA MET A 126 -6.63 13.53 12.90
C MET A 126 -5.90 14.38 11.87
N LEU A 127 -4.89 13.82 11.22
CA LEU A 127 -4.09 14.53 10.22
C LEU A 127 -4.51 14.14 8.81
N GLU A 128 -4.32 15.05 7.87
CA GLU A 128 -4.56 14.84 6.44
C GLU A 128 -3.73 13.67 5.87
N LYS A 129 -2.47 13.57 6.32
CA LYS A 129 -1.52 12.51 5.97
C LYS A 129 -0.64 12.15 7.15
N VAL A 130 -0.22 10.89 7.21
CA VAL A 130 0.68 10.39 8.25
C VAL A 130 2.09 10.26 7.66
N ARG A 131 3.09 10.79 8.36
CA ARG A 131 4.49 10.53 8.02
C ARG A 131 5.06 9.49 8.96
N TYR A 132 5.83 8.55 8.41
CA TYR A 132 6.54 7.53 9.19
C TYR A 132 7.38 8.13 10.34
N ILE A 133 7.97 9.31 10.11
CA ILE A 133 8.85 10.02 11.07
C ILE A 133 8.11 10.42 12.37
N TYR A 134 6.78 10.49 12.38
CA TYR A 134 6.02 10.79 13.60
C TYR A 134 5.78 9.56 14.51
N ILE A 135 6.15 8.36 14.05
CA ILE A 135 5.88 7.09 14.75
C ILE A 135 7.16 6.50 15.38
N THR A 136 8.32 7.11 15.19
CA THR A 136 9.54 6.78 15.95
C THR A 136 9.39 7.18 17.42
N PHE A 137 8.67 6.36 18.18
CA PHE A 137 8.91 6.21 19.60
C PHE A 137 10.17 5.37 19.78
N SER A 138 11.08 5.92 20.57
CA SER A 138 12.18 5.20 21.19
C SER A 138 11.69 3.85 21.73
N ILE A 139 11.98 2.75 21.03
CA ILE A 139 12.07 1.43 21.65
C ILE A 139 13.34 1.47 22.52
N LYS A 140 13.25 2.13 23.68
CA LYS A 140 14.13 1.79 24.79
C LYS A 140 13.64 0.43 25.25
N LYS A 141 14.38 -0.62 24.91
CA LYS A 141 14.37 -1.83 25.72
C LYS A 141 14.63 -1.39 27.16
N ILE A 142 13.60 -1.42 28.00
CA ILE A 142 13.77 -1.43 29.44
C ILE A 142 13.91 -2.91 29.77
N THR A 143 15.15 -3.29 30.09
CA THR A 143 15.64 -4.57 30.64
C THR A 143 15.23 -5.85 29.90
#